data_AF-A0A6P3QWX1-F1
#
_entry.id   AF-A0A6P3QWX1-F1
#
_cell.length_a   1.000
_cell.length_b   1.000
_cell.length_c   1.000
_cell.angle_alpha   90.00
_cell.angle_beta   90.00
_cell.angle_gamma   90.00
#
_symmetry.space_group_name_H-M   'P 1'
#
loop_
_entity.id
_entity.type
_entity.pdbx_description
1 polymer ?
#
loop_
_entity_poly.entity_id
_entity_poly.type
_entity_poly.pdbx_seq_one_letter_code
_entity_poly.pdbx_strand_id
1 'polypeptide(L)'
;MALKPEDPSGGFQHGKVVDFINKKMARHVKGLEFYIENTSLSWVEVEDKLKAILEDSAMPSKAKEACAWGSLALGVRFARRQGQLNACRVQWLHDFAKLHKSAARALVSDLKKLTAQQEMERKEAAYKLQLTQAKLEKVQKERDLLRCKLFQVRLPHVIPAPSPCLAFVYGPRPQNRSHPAHFSPGTAVSPGAGADRRGARPGHCQWDWDRKSR
;
A
#
# COMPACT_ATOMS: atom_id res chain seq x y z
N MET A 1 -14.59 -11.08 -46.82
CA MET A 1 -15.49 -10.75 -45.70
C MET A 1 -14.71 -9.96 -44.66
N ALA A 2 -15.28 -8.88 -44.12
CA ALA A 2 -14.63 -8.02 -43.12
C ALA A 2 -14.64 -8.65 -41.73
N LEU A 3 -15.83 -9.09 -41.28
CA LEU A 3 -16.01 -9.80 -40.03
C LEU A 3 -15.92 -11.31 -40.24
N LYS A 4 -15.29 -12.01 -39.30
CA LYS A 4 -15.24 -13.47 -39.26
C LYS A 4 -15.91 -13.95 -37.97
N PRO A 5 -16.81 -14.94 -38.02
CA PRO A 5 -17.44 -15.48 -36.81
C PRO A 5 -16.42 -16.12 -35.87
N GLU A 6 -15.34 -16.67 -36.41
CA GLU A 6 -14.24 -17.28 -35.65
C GLU A 6 -13.26 -16.27 -35.04
N ASP A 7 -13.37 -14.97 -35.37
CA ASP A 7 -12.47 -13.95 -34.82
C ASP A 7 -12.91 -13.57 -33.40
N PRO A 8 -12.16 -13.95 -32.35
CA PRO A 8 -12.53 -13.66 -30.96
C PRO A 8 -12.51 -12.16 -30.65
N SER A 9 -11.83 -11.37 -31.50
CA SER A 9 -11.74 -9.91 -31.37
C SER A 9 -12.96 -9.19 -31.95
N GLY A 10 -13.76 -9.85 -32.80
CA GLY A 10 -14.90 -9.23 -33.48
C GLY A 10 -16.06 -8.82 -32.57
N GLY A 11 -16.14 -9.35 -31.34
CA GLY A 11 -17.15 -8.99 -30.34
C GLY A 11 -18.56 -9.52 -30.59
N PHE A 12 -18.88 -9.91 -31.83
CA PHE A 12 -20.12 -10.59 -32.17
C PHE A 12 -20.04 -12.09 -31.87
N GLN A 13 -21.03 -12.63 -31.16
CA GLN A 13 -21.10 -14.06 -30.80
C GLN A 13 -21.93 -14.89 -31.78
N HIS A 14 -22.82 -14.25 -32.55
CA HIS A 14 -23.80 -14.94 -33.38
C HIS A 14 -23.42 -14.83 -34.86
N GLY A 15 -23.09 -15.96 -35.49
CA GLY A 15 -22.71 -16.02 -36.91
C GLY A 15 -23.75 -15.39 -37.85
N LYS A 16 -25.06 -15.61 -37.58
CA LYS A 16 -26.15 -14.98 -38.36
C LYS A 16 -26.10 -13.45 -38.35
N VAL A 17 -25.71 -12.85 -37.23
CA VAL A 17 -25.57 -11.39 -37.10
C VAL A 17 -24.34 -10.91 -37.86
N VAL A 18 -23.22 -11.65 -37.75
CA VAL A 18 -22.00 -11.39 -38.51
C VAL A 18 -22.26 -11.41 -40.01
N ASP A 19 -22.96 -12.44 -40.50
CA ASP A 19 -23.31 -12.57 -41.92
C ASP A 19 -24.25 -11.44 -42.38
N PHE A 20 -25.22 -11.05 -41.55
CA PHE A 20 -26.11 -9.94 -41.85
C PHE A 20 -25.35 -8.61 -41.96
N ILE A 21 -24.45 -8.31 -41.02
CA ILE A 21 -23.64 -7.09 -41.04
C ILE A 21 -22.70 -7.10 -42.24
N ASN A 22 -21.99 -8.19 -42.49
CA ASN A 22 -21.14 -8.35 -43.67
C ASN A 22 -21.95 -8.13 -44.96
N LYS A 23 -23.16 -8.71 -45.06
CA LYS A 23 -24.06 -8.51 -46.21
C LYS A 23 -24.48 -7.05 -46.34
N LYS A 24 -24.77 -6.37 -45.23
CA LYS A 24 -25.16 -4.95 -45.22
C LYS A 24 -24.02 -4.03 -45.64
N MET A 25 -22.81 -4.28 -45.14
CA MET A 25 -21.60 -3.55 -45.55
C MET A 25 -21.24 -3.80 -47.02
N ALA A 26 -21.38 -5.04 -47.49
CA ALA A 26 -21.06 -5.42 -48.87
C ALA A 26 -22.04 -4.86 -49.91
N ARG A 27 -23.12 -4.18 -49.50
CA ARG A 27 -24.04 -3.49 -50.42
C ARG A 27 -23.37 -2.37 -51.21
N HIS A 28 -22.24 -1.86 -50.71
CA HIS A 28 -21.46 -0.82 -51.36
C HIS A 28 -19.97 -1.01 -51.05
N VAL A 29 -19.09 -0.81 -52.03
CA VAL A 29 -17.64 -1.06 -51.86
C VAL A 29 -17.04 -0.26 -50.70
N LYS A 30 -17.53 0.97 -50.51
CA LYS A 30 -17.09 1.88 -49.45
C LYS A 30 -17.30 1.32 -48.04
N GLY A 31 -18.31 0.49 -47.81
CA GLY A 31 -18.55 -0.09 -46.48
C GLY A 31 -17.43 -1.04 -46.04
N LEU A 32 -16.97 -1.89 -46.97
CA LEU A 32 -15.86 -2.80 -46.69
C LEU A 32 -14.52 -2.05 -46.59
N GLU A 33 -14.27 -1.11 -47.50
CA GLU A 33 -13.08 -0.25 -47.47
C GLU A 33 -13.00 0.52 -46.14
N PHE A 34 -14.09 1.16 -45.73
CA PHE A 34 -14.15 1.89 -44.48
C PHE A 34 -13.79 1.01 -43.28
N TYR A 35 -14.31 -0.22 -43.22
CA TYR A 35 -13.95 -1.13 -42.12
C TYR A 35 -12.45 -1.48 -42.11
N ILE A 36 -11.87 -1.77 -43.27
CA ILE A 36 -10.47 -2.17 -43.39
C ILE A 36 -9.54 -1.00 -43.06
N GLU A 37 -9.79 0.17 -43.65
CA GLU A 37 -8.98 1.40 -43.47
C GLU A 37 -8.96 1.87 -42.01
N ASN A 38 -10.05 1.66 -41.27
CA ASN A 38 -10.22 2.18 -39.93
C ASN A 38 -10.03 1.12 -38.82
N THR A 39 -9.61 -0.10 -39.18
CA THR A 39 -9.36 -1.20 -38.23
C THR A 39 -8.28 -0.88 -37.20
N SER A 40 -7.28 -0.08 -37.57
CA SER A 40 -6.13 0.25 -36.72
C SER A 40 -6.27 1.59 -36.00
N LEU A 41 -7.34 2.33 -36.24
CA LEU A 41 -7.56 3.65 -35.63
C LEU A 41 -8.18 3.54 -34.25
N SER A 42 -8.03 4.60 -33.47
CA SER A 42 -8.75 4.77 -32.22
C SER A 42 -10.24 5.00 -32.49
N TRP A 43 -11.09 4.64 -31.52
CA TRP A 43 -12.55 4.81 -31.68
C TRP A 43 -12.95 6.27 -31.95
N VAL A 44 -12.28 7.22 -31.31
CA VAL A 44 -12.51 8.66 -31.52
C VAL A 44 -12.28 9.06 -32.98
N GLU A 45 -11.17 8.62 -33.58
CA GLU A 45 -10.88 8.91 -34.99
C GLU A 45 -11.88 8.26 -35.94
N VAL A 46 -12.40 7.06 -35.59
CA VAL A 46 -13.46 6.40 -36.36
C VAL A 46 -14.77 7.19 -36.30
N GLU A 47 -15.16 7.67 -35.11
CA GLU A 47 -16.36 8.50 -34.93
C GLU A 47 -16.26 9.81 -35.71
N ASP A 48 -15.11 10.50 -35.65
CA ASP A 48 -14.89 11.74 -36.39
C ASP A 48 -14.98 11.52 -37.90
N LYS A 49 -14.38 10.44 -38.42
CA LYS A 49 -14.49 10.08 -39.83
C LYS A 49 -15.92 9.72 -40.23
N LEU A 50 -16.64 8.97 -39.40
CA LEU A 50 -18.04 8.65 -39.66
C LEU A 50 -18.89 9.92 -39.71
N LYS A 51 -18.67 10.85 -38.77
CA LYS A 51 -19.36 12.14 -38.75
C LYS A 51 -19.14 12.93 -40.04
N ALA A 52 -17.89 13.06 -40.48
CA ALA A 52 -17.57 13.73 -41.75
C ALA A 52 -18.28 13.09 -42.95
N ILE A 53 -18.35 11.75 -43.00
CA ILE A 53 -19.06 11.00 -44.05
C ILE A 53 -20.58 11.27 -44.02
N LEU A 54 -21.16 11.35 -42.83
CA LEU A 54 -22.59 11.59 -42.67
C LEU A 54 -22.98 13.02 -43.07
N GLU A 55 -22.12 14.00 -42.76
CA GLU A 55 -22.32 15.42 -43.08
C GLU A 55 -22.06 15.74 -44.57
N ASP A 56 -21.30 14.91 -45.29
CA ASP A 56 -21.03 15.09 -46.72
C ASP A 56 -22.29 14.90 -47.58
N SER A 57 -22.89 16.00 -48.04
CA SER A 57 -24.08 15.98 -48.90
C SER A 57 -23.83 15.38 -50.28
N ALA A 58 -22.57 15.33 -50.75
CA ALA A 58 -22.21 14.76 -52.05
C ALA A 58 -22.22 13.22 -52.03
N MET A 59 -22.10 12.61 -50.84
CA MET A 59 -22.01 11.16 -50.75
C MET A 59 -23.40 10.48 -50.88
N PRO A 60 -23.53 9.44 -51.74
CA PRO A 60 -24.78 8.69 -51.87
C PRO A 60 -25.25 8.05 -50.56
N SER A 61 -26.57 8.06 -50.31
CA SER A 61 -27.17 7.47 -49.11
C SER A 61 -26.77 6.00 -48.88
N LYS A 62 -26.68 5.19 -49.94
CA LYS A 62 -26.23 3.78 -49.84
C LYS A 62 -24.79 3.64 -49.37
N ALA A 63 -23.91 4.57 -49.75
CA ALA A 63 -22.52 4.57 -49.31
C ALA A 63 -22.44 4.95 -47.82
N LYS A 64 -23.21 5.96 -47.40
CA LYS A 64 -23.35 6.33 -45.97
C LYS A 64 -23.88 5.17 -45.12
N GLU A 65 -24.93 4.48 -45.58
CA GLU A 65 -25.46 3.29 -44.88
C GLU A 65 -24.37 2.21 -44.73
N ALA A 66 -23.63 1.91 -45.80
CA ALA A 66 -22.58 0.90 -45.77
C ALA A 66 -21.42 1.27 -44.80
N CYS A 67 -21.02 2.56 -44.76
CA CYS A 67 -20.02 3.05 -43.80
C CYS A 67 -20.54 3.03 -42.35
N ALA A 68 -21.83 3.29 -42.13
CA ALA A 68 -22.46 3.18 -40.81
C ALA A 68 -22.43 1.73 -40.29
N TRP A 69 -22.72 0.74 -41.16
CA TRP A 69 -22.56 -0.67 -40.80
C TRP A 69 -21.10 -1.06 -40.53
N GLY A 70 -20.15 -0.52 -41.31
CA GLY A 70 -18.72 -0.69 -41.05
C GLY A 70 -18.28 -0.10 -39.71
N SER A 71 -18.81 1.06 -39.35
CA SER A 71 -18.55 1.72 -38.07
C SER A 71 -19.16 0.96 -36.89
N LEU A 72 -20.38 0.42 -37.04
CA LEU A 72 -20.98 -0.46 -36.04
C LEU A 72 -20.10 -1.69 -35.77
N ALA A 73 -19.59 -2.31 -36.84
CA ALA A 73 -18.69 -3.45 -36.74
C ALA A 73 -17.40 -3.10 -35.98
N LEU A 74 -16.80 -1.94 -36.29
CA LEU A 74 -15.61 -1.43 -35.57
C LEU A 74 -15.91 -1.10 -34.11
N GLY A 75 -17.06 -0.49 -33.81
CA GLY A 75 -17.45 -0.11 -32.45
C GLY A 75 -17.64 -1.32 -31.54
N VAL A 76 -18.28 -2.37 -32.04
CA VAL A 76 -18.44 -3.63 -31.28
C VAL A 76 -17.07 -4.29 -31.01
N ARG A 77 -16.18 -4.31 -32.00
CA ARG A 77 -14.80 -4.79 -31.82
C ARG A 77 -14.04 -3.97 -30.79
N PHE A 78 -14.15 -2.64 -30.84
CA PHE A 78 -13.51 -1.75 -29.88
C PHE A 78 -14.03 -1.97 -28.46
N ALA A 79 -15.35 -2.03 -28.28
CA ALA A 79 -15.98 -2.31 -26.98
C ALA A 79 -15.54 -3.67 -26.42
N ARG A 80 -15.44 -4.70 -27.27
CA ARG A 80 -14.94 -6.01 -26.87
C ARG A 80 -13.49 -5.95 -26.39
N ARG A 81 -12.60 -5.32 -27.18
CA ARG A 81 -11.18 -5.15 -26.82
C ARG A 81 -11.02 -4.35 -25.52
N GLN A 82 -11.75 -3.26 -25.37
CA GLN A 82 -11.71 -2.45 -24.16
C GLN A 82 -12.17 -3.25 -22.93
N GLY A 83 -13.23 -4.06 -23.08
CA GLY A 83 -13.68 -4.96 -22.02
C GLY A 83 -12.62 -5.99 -21.61
N GLN A 84 -11.93 -6.60 -22.57
CA GLN A 84 -10.82 -7.54 -22.31
C GLN A 84 -9.66 -6.87 -21.58
N LEU A 85 -9.21 -5.70 -22.06
CA LEU A 85 -8.13 -4.94 -21.43
C LEU A 85 -8.50 -4.52 -20.00
N ASN A 86 -9.73 -4.07 -19.79
CA ASN A 86 -10.22 -3.70 -18.46
C ASN A 86 -10.27 -4.91 -17.52
N ALA A 87 -10.74 -6.07 -17.99
CA ALA A 87 -10.74 -7.31 -17.21
C ALA A 87 -9.32 -7.73 -16.81
N CYS A 88 -8.37 -7.70 -17.75
CA CYS A 88 -6.96 -7.97 -17.47
C CYS A 88 -6.38 -6.99 -16.43
N ARG A 89 -6.70 -5.70 -16.56
CA ARG A 89 -6.25 -4.66 -15.62
C ARG A 89 -6.81 -4.88 -14.22
N VAL A 90 -8.10 -5.21 -14.10
CA VAL A 90 -8.75 -5.51 -12.82
C VAL A 90 -8.12 -6.74 -12.17
N GLN A 91 -7.88 -7.80 -12.96
CA GLN A 91 -7.22 -9.01 -12.47
C GLN A 91 -5.81 -8.70 -11.95
N TRP A 92 -5.02 -7.95 -12.72
CA TRP A 92 -3.67 -7.55 -12.31
C TRP A 92 -3.68 -6.74 -11.01
N LEU A 93 -4.59 -5.77 -10.88
CA LEU A 93 -4.73 -4.97 -9.66
C LEU A 93 -5.10 -5.84 -8.45
N HIS A 94 -6.00 -6.81 -8.64
CA HIS A 94 -6.40 -7.73 -7.60
C HIS A 94 -5.21 -8.58 -7.12
N ASP A 95 -4.43 -9.14 -8.04
CA ASP A 95 -3.28 -9.99 -7.71
C ASP A 95 -2.16 -9.18 -7.03
N PHE A 96 -1.93 -7.95 -7.49
CA PHE A 96 -1.00 -7.03 -6.87
C PHE A 96 -1.43 -6.69 -5.43
N ALA A 97 -2.71 -6.37 -5.20
CA ALA A 97 -3.23 -6.11 -3.87
C ALA A 97 -3.12 -7.33 -2.95
N LYS A 98 -3.34 -8.54 -3.47
CA LYS A 98 -3.18 -9.79 -2.73
C LYS A 98 -1.72 -10.00 -2.28
N LEU A 99 -0.76 -9.76 -3.18
CA LEU A 99 0.67 -9.84 -2.88
C LEU A 99 1.09 -8.80 -1.83
N HIS A 100 0.61 -7.56 -1.97
CA HIS A 100 0.91 -6.52 -1.00
C HIS A 100 0.36 -6.87 0.40
N LYS A 101 -0.86 -7.42 0.45
CA LYS A 101 -1.50 -7.86 1.69
C LYS A 101 -0.74 -9.02 2.35
N SER A 102 -0.22 -9.98 1.58
CA SER A 102 0.58 -11.08 2.13
C SER A 102 1.93 -10.58 2.64
N ALA A 103 2.61 -9.71 1.90
CA ALA A 103 3.87 -9.10 2.32
C ALA A 103 3.71 -8.29 3.63
N ALA A 104 2.67 -7.47 3.73
CA ALA A 104 2.37 -6.71 4.95
C ALA A 104 2.10 -7.64 6.15
N ARG A 105 1.37 -8.74 5.95
CA ARG A 105 1.13 -9.74 7.00
C ARG A 105 2.40 -10.45 7.45
N ALA A 106 3.31 -10.78 6.52
CA ALA A 106 4.61 -11.36 6.84
C ALA A 106 5.43 -10.39 7.70
N LEU A 107 5.54 -9.13 7.26
CA LEU A 107 6.25 -8.09 8.01
C LEU A 107 5.69 -7.88 9.42
N VAL A 108 4.37 -7.83 9.59
CA VAL A 108 3.74 -7.74 10.91
C VAL A 108 4.10 -8.94 11.79
N SER A 109 4.17 -10.14 11.20
CA SER A 109 4.53 -11.36 11.93
C SER A 109 5.99 -11.34 12.37
N ASP A 110 6.88 -10.88 11.50
CA ASP A 110 8.31 -10.78 11.79
C ASP A 110 8.59 -9.72 12.85
N LEU A 111 7.93 -8.56 12.77
CA LEU A 111 8.03 -7.52 13.80
C LEU A 111 7.59 -8.04 15.16
N LYS A 112 6.48 -8.78 15.24
CA LYS A 112 6.04 -9.40 16.50
C LYS A 112 7.08 -10.35 17.08
N LYS A 113 7.70 -11.19 16.25
CA LYS A 113 8.78 -12.11 16.68
C LYS A 113 9.98 -11.33 17.20
N LEU A 114 10.43 -10.31 16.46
CA LEU A 114 11.57 -9.46 16.84
C LEU A 114 11.29 -8.71 18.15
N THR A 115 10.09 -8.17 18.34
CA THR A 115 9.70 -7.51 19.60
C THR A 115 9.72 -8.51 20.77
N ALA A 116 9.14 -9.71 20.60
CA ALA A 116 9.15 -10.73 21.65
C ALA A 116 10.56 -11.18 22.01
N GLN A 117 11.44 -11.36 21.01
CA GLN A 117 12.85 -11.69 21.23
C GLN A 117 13.58 -10.56 21.97
N GLN A 118 13.40 -9.32 21.55
CA GLN A 118 14.02 -8.17 22.21
C GLN A 118 13.55 -8.03 23.67
N GLU A 119 12.28 -8.30 23.96
CA GLU A 119 11.76 -8.29 25.33
C GLU A 119 12.40 -9.38 26.19
N MET A 120 12.60 -10.58 25.65
CA MET A 120 13.30 -11.66 26.34
C MET A 120 14.75 -11.24 26.66
N GLU A 121 15.49 -10.79 25.65
CA GLU A 121 16.89 -10.35 25.81
C GLU A 121 17.02 -9.23 26.85
N ARG A 122 16.09 -8.26 26.86
CA ARG A 122 16.03 -7.20 27.88
C ARG A 122 15.79 -7.75 29.29
N LYS A 123 14.86 -8.71 29.45
CA LYS A 123 14.58 -9.35 30.75
C LYS A 123 15.79 -10.13 31.25
N GLU A 124 16.47 -10.85 30.37
CA GLU A 124 17.70 -11.59 30.73
C GLU A 124 18.84 -10.67 31.12
N ALA A 125 19.06 -9.57 30.38
CA ALA A 125 20.07 -8.58 30.71
C ALA A 125 19.77 -7.91 32.07
N ALA A 126 18.51 -7.55 32.33
CA ALA A 126 18.08 -6.99 33.61
C ALA A 126 18.31 -7.96 34.77
N TYR A 127 18.00 -9.25 34.59
CA TYR A 127 18.25 -10.28 35.59
C TYR A 127 19.75 -10.45 35.89
N LYS A 128 20.59 -10.50 34.85
CA LYS A 128 22.05 -10.58 35.01
C LYS A 128 22.59 -9.36 35.76
N LEU A 129 22.10 -8.17 35.45
CA LEU A 129 22.49 -6.94 36.14
C LEU A 129 22.10 -6.96 37.63
N GLN A 130 20.89 -7.40 37.97
CA GLN A 130 20.48 -7.53 39.37
C GLN A 130 21.37 -8.53 40.12
N LEU A 131 21.72 -9.65 39.49
CA LEU A 131 22.60 -10.64 40.09
C LEU A 131 24.01 -10.07 40.34
N THR A 132 24.57 -9.30 39.41
CA THR A 132 25.89 -8.68 39.59
C THR A 132 25.86 -7.59 40.65
N GLN A 133 24.81 -6.78 40.71
CA GLN A 133 24.59 -5.78 41.77
C GLN A 133 24.55 -6.44 43.15
N ALA A 134 23.76 -7.51 43.32
CA ALA A 134 23.67 -8.23 44.58
C ALA A 134 25.02 -8.85 45.01
N LYS A 135 25.81 -9.35 44.05
CA LYS A 135 27.17 -9.84 44.32
C LYS A 135 28.10 -8.70 44.75
N LEU A 136 28.02 -7.55 44.07
CA LEU A 136 28.81 -6.37 44.40
C LEU A 136 28.51 -5.84 45.80
N GLU A 137 27.23 -5.79 46.19
CA GLU A 137 26.81 -5.40 47.54
C GLU A 137 27.39 -6.32 48.62
N LYS A 138 27.45 -7.63 48.37
CA LYS A 138 28.07 -8.59 49.31
C LYS A 138 29.56 -8.31 49.48
N VAL A 139 30.30 -8.19 48.38
CA VAL A 139 31.74 -7.88 48.41
C VAL A 139 32.00 -6.51 49.06
N GLN A 140 31.10 -5.54 48.84
CA GLN A 140 31.19 -4.24 49.47
C GLN A 140 31.04 -4.31 51.00
N LYS A 141 30.06 -5.08 51.50
CA LYS A 141 29.88 -5.33 52.93
C LYS A 141 31.10 -6.04 53.55
N GLU A 142 31.65 -7.04 52.85
CA GLU A 142 32.87 -7.73 53.30
C GLU A 142 34.06 -6.79 53.38
N ARG A 143 34.26 -5.94 52.37
CA ARG A 143 35.30 -4.90 52.37
C ARG A 143 35.11 -3.92 53.53
N ASP A 144 33.88 -3.48 53.78
CA ASP A 144 33.59 -2.56 54.87
C ASP A 144 33.85 -3.19 56.24
N LEU A 145 33.49 -4.46 56.43
CA LEU A 145 33.82 -5.22 57.64
C LEU A 145 35.34 -5.32 57.85
N LEU A 146 36.10 -5.65 56.81
CA LEU A 146 37.56 -5.73 56.88
C LEU A 146 38.18 -4.37 57.20
N ARG A 147 37.67 -3.29 56.61
CA ARG A 147 38.08 -1.92 56.93
C ARG A 147 37.85 -1.58 58.39
N CYS A 148 36.69 -1.91 58.96
CA CYS A 148 36.39 -1.72 60.38
C CYS A 148 37.36 -2.49 61.29
N LYS A 149 37.67 -3.76 60.97
CA LYS A 149 38.65 -4.56 61.73
C LYS A 149 40.05 -3.93 61.72
N LEU A 150 40.51 -3.42 60.58
CA LEU A 150 41.80 -2.74 60.49
C LEU A 150 41.88 -1.48 61.37
N PHE A 151 40.80 -0.69 61.44
CA PHE A 151 40.75 0.48 62.32
C PHE A 151 40.80 0.10 63.81
N GLN A 152 40.14 -0.99 64.21
CA GLN A 152 40.19 -1.48 65.60
C GLN A 152 41.60 -1.92 66.00
N VAL A 153 42.33 -2.60 65.11
CA VAL A 153 43.71 -3.07 65.38
C VAL A 153 44.72 -1.92 65.39
N ARG A 154 44.46 -0.83 64.66
CA ARG A 154 45.36 0.33 64.54
C ARG A 154 45.14 1.39 65.63
N LEU A 155 44.07 1.29 66.42
CA LEU A 155 43.82 2.16 67.59
C LEU A 155 44.42 1.54 68.85
N PRO A 156 45.46 2.12 69.47
CA PRO A 156 45.88 1.72 70.81
C PRO A 156 44.79 2.06 71.82
N HIS A 157 44.62 1.16 72.79
CA HIS A 157 43.68 1.21 73.91
C HIS A 157 43.50 2.63 74.49
N VAL A 158 42.32 3.22 74.31
CA VAL A 158 41.84 4.34 75.13
C VAL A 158 40.41 3.99 75.61
N ILE A 159 40.23 4.15 76.92
CA ILE A 159 39.08 3.89 77.81
C ILE A 159 37.76 4.52 77.28
N PRO A 160 36.55 3.96 77.57
CA PRO A 160 35.40 4.08 76.69
C PRO A 160 34.63 5.39 76.85
N ALA A 161 34.21 5.96 75.72
CA ALA A 161 33.08 6.87 75.61
C ALA A 161 32.12 6.31 74.54
N PRO A 162 30.79 6.45 74.69
CA PRO A 162 29.82 5.72 73.88
C PRO A 162 29.90 6.15 72.40
N SER A 163 30.32 5.24 71.54
CA SER A 163 30.40 5.46 70.10
C SER A 163 28.99 5.61 69.47
N PRO A 164 28.77 6.64 68.64
CA PRO A 164 27.53 6.92 67.93
C PRO A 164 27.38 6.04 66.66
N CYS A 165 27.40 4.72 66.81
CA CYS A 165 27.19 3.80 65.68
C CYS A 165 25.72 3.37 65.49
N LEU A 166 24.79 3.94 66.27
CA LEU A 166 23.33 3.75 66.09
C LEU A 166 22.64 4.99 65.52
N ALA A 167 23.28 5.69 64.58
CA ALA A 167 22.57 6.62 63.69
C ALA A 167 22.06 5.88 62.45
N PHE A 168 21.24 4.83 62.64
CA PHE A 168 20.28 4.43 61.62
C PHE A 168 19.14 5.43 61.66
N VAL A 169 19.29 6.53 60.93
CA VAL A 169 18.12 7.31 60.51
C VAL A 169 17.35 6.42 59.54
N TYR A 170 16.27 5.81 60.03
CA TYR A 170 15.18 5.38 59.17
C TYR A 170 14.72 6.60 58.37
N GLY A 171 15.17 6.71 57.12
CA GLY A 171 14.55 7.61 56.16
C GLY A 171 13.08 7.17 55.96
N PRO A 172 12.10 8.08 56.07
CA PRO A 172 10.71 7.71 55.96
C PRO A 172 10.41 7.22 54.54
N ARG A 173 9.81 6.02 54.49
CA ARG A 173 9.06 5.47 53.37
C ARG A 173 8.06 6.54 52.87
N PRO A 174 8.01 6.90 51.57
CA PRO A 174 6.84 7.59 51.05
C PRO A 174 5.68 6.59 51.05
N GLN A 175 4.82 6.69 52.06
CA GLN A 175 3.49 6.09 51.97
C GLN A 175 2.68 6.89 50.96
N ASN A 176 2.21 6.18 49.96
CA ASN A 176 1.02 6.53 49.19
C ASN A 176 -0.03 7.16 50.10
N ARG A 177 -0.34 8.43 49.85
CA ARG A 177 -1.61 9.04 50.25
C ARG A 177 -2.41 9.29 48.98
N SER A 178 -3.17 8.28 48.60
CA SER A 178 -4.39 8.44 47.83
C SER A 178 -5.39 9.22 48.68
N HIS A 179 -5.97 10.30 48.14
CA HIS A 179 -7.41 10.63 48.16
C HIS A 179 -7.67 11.90 47.31
N PRO A 180 -8.91 12.09 46.82
CA PRO A 180 -9.17 12.37 45.41
C PRO A 180 -9.38 13.86 45.13
N ALA A 181 -8.88 14.33 43.99
CA ALA A 181 -9.41 15.52 43.35
C ALA A 181 -10.29 15.06 42.18
N HIS A 182 -11.59 15.18 42.39
CA HIS A 182 -12.56 15.29 41.32
C HIS A 182 -12.09 16.36 40.32
N PHE A 183 -11.82 15.97 39.08
CA PHE A 183 -11.99 16.83 37.92
C PHE A 183 -12.53 15.97 36.77
N SER A 184 -13.77 16.27 36.41
CA SER A 184 -14.55 15.66 35.33
C SER A 184 -13.99 16.02 33.94
N PRO A 185 -14.37 15.26 32.90
CA PRO A 185 -13.76 15.32 31.57
C PRO A 185 -14.44 16.37 30.66
N GLY A 186 -13.62 16.99 29.83
CA GLY A 186 -13.98 17.87 28.71
C GLY A 186 -12.68 18.46 28.18
N THR A 187 -12.38 18.53 26.90
CA THR A 187 -13.20 18.48 25.69
C THR A 187 -12.22 18.20 24.55
N ALA A 188 -12.67 17.45 23.55
CA ALA A 188 -11.94 17.25 22.31
C ALA A 188 -11.57 18.59 21.65
N VAL A 189 -10.32 18.71 21.18
CA VAL A 189 -9.93 19.71 20.18
C VAL A 189 -8.93 19.07 19.21
N SER A 190 -9.39 18.88 17.98
CA SER A 190 -8.58 18.63 16.78
C SER A 190 -7.61 19.78 16.51
N PRO A 191 -6.50 19.54 15.79
CA PRO A 191 -5.92 20.55 14.92
C PRO A 191 -6.23 20.18 13.47
N GLY A 192 -7.25 20.85 12.92
CA GLY A 192 -7.38 21.07 11.49
C GLY A 192 -7.01 22.53 11.18
N ALA A 193 -5.95 22.73 10.41
CA ALA A 193 -5.65 23.88 9.53
C ALA A 193 -4.22 23.64 9.02
N GLY A 194 -3.95 23.42 7.74
CA GLY A 194 -4.35 24.27 6.63
C GLY A 194 -3.19 25.21 6.30
N ALA A 195 -2.20 24.73 5.55
CA ALA A 195 -1.26 25.58 4.84
C ALA A 195 -0.80 24.89 3.55
N ASP A 196 -1.38 25.40 2.49
CA ASP A 196 -1.14 25.17 1.08
C ASP A 196 0.30 25.57 0.69
N ARG A 197 1.01 24.72 -0.07
CA ARG A 197 2.00 25.11 -1.10
C ARG A 197 2.53 23.88 -1.87
N ARG A 198 1.99 23.74 -3.09
CA ARG A 198 2.67 23.46 -4.36
C ARG A 198 4.01 22.71 -4.30
N GLY A 199 4.02 21.55 -4.98
CA GLY A 199 5.11 21.19 -5.88
C GLY A 199 5.75 19.82 -5.66
N ALA A 200 5.22 18.78 -6.31
CA ALA A 200 6.01 17.74 -6.99
C ALA A 200 5.06 16.66 -7.53
N ARG A 201 4.88 16.61 -8.85
CA ARG A 201 4.25 15.47 -9.55
C ARG A 201 5.19 14.27 -9.44
N PRO A 202 4.74 13.07 -9.00
CA PRO A 202 5.46 11.84 -9.28
C PRO A 202 5.09 11.37 -10.69
N GLY A 203 6.12 11.33 -11.55
CA GLY A 203 6.27 10.40 -12.68
C GLY A 203 5.02 10.03 -13.47
N HIS A 204 4.87 10.68 -14.62
CA HIS A 204 4.08 10.19 -15.74
C HIS A 204 4.65 8.82 -16.17
N CYS A 205 4.03 7.71 -15.73
CA CYS A 205 4.35 6.39 -16.28
C CYS A 205 3.73 6.29 -17.68
N GLN A 206 4.44 6.82 -18.67
CA GLN A 206 4.16 6.66 -20.08
C GLN A 206 4.50 5.22 -20.47
N TRP A 207 3.49 4.35 -20.50
CA TRP A 207 3.62 3.05 -21.14
C TRP A 207 3.26 3.21 -22.62
N ASP A 208 4.29 3.49 -23.42
CA ASP A 208 4.28 3.41 -24.88
C ASP A 208 3.86 2.00 -25.30
N TRP A 209 2.66 1.86 -25.87
CA TRP A 209 2.21 0.61 -26.50
C TRP A 209 2.30 0.64 -28.03
N ASP A 210 3.08 1.55 -28.60
CA ASP A 210 3.28 1.62 -30.06
C ASP A 210 4.74 1.78 -30.46
N ARG A 211 5.42 0.63 -30.66
CA ARG A 211 6.44 0.52 -31.72
C ARG A 211 6.73 -0.94 -32.10
N LYS A 212 6.22 -1.30 -33.28
CA LYS A 212 6.80 -2.20 -34.31
C LYS A 212 7.34 -3.58 -33.87
N SER A 213 6.69 -4.62 -34.38
CA SER A 213 7.35 -5.77 -35.02
C SER A 213 6.36 -6.26 -36.09
N ARG A 214 6.58 -5.87 -37.36
CA ARG A 214 7.19 -6.69 -38.42
C ARG A 214 6.54 -8.08 -38.53
#